data_AF-A0A7Y8L9V4-F1
#
_entry.id   AF-A0A7Y8L9V4-F1
#
_cell.length_a   1.000
_cell.length_b   1.000
_cell.length_c   1.000
_cell.angle_alpha   90.00
_cell.angle_beta   90.00
_cell.angle_gamma   90.00
#
_symmetry.space_group_name_H-M   'P 1'
#
loop_
_entity.id
_entity.type
_entity.pdbx_description
1 polymer ?
#
loop_
_entity_poly.entity_id
_entity_poly.type
_entity_poly.pdbx_seq_one_letter_code
_entity_poly.pdbx_strand_id
1 'polypeptide(L)'
;MILLVEDEEILRDLLYKVINKKYSDGIITATNGSEGLMQYINHKDEIDLIISDIVMPELDGISMIESIKKINQSVNVVLMTGNNIDINKNFNDICNYFIRKPVSPNLLLHVISDLTKHS
;
A
#
# COMPACT_ATOMS: atom_id res chain seq x y z
N MET A 1 0.95 9.75 -7.57
CA MET A 1 0.22 9.85 -6.28
C MET A 1 0.33 8.54 -5.49
N ILE A 2 0.19 8.57 -4.16
CA ILE A 2 0.26 7.37 -3.31
C ILE A 2 -1.13 7.05 -2.72
N LEU A 3 -1.56 5.79 -2.80
CA LEU A 3 -2.70 5.27 -2.05
C LEU A 3 -2.20 4.51 -0.81
N LEU A 4 -2.57 4.98 0.38
CA LEU A 4 -2.27 4.34 1.67
C LEU A 4 -3.54 3.68 2.24
N VAL A 5 -3.53 2.37 2.40
CA VAL A 5 -4.66 1.58 2.93
C VAL A 5 -4.25 0.91 4.24
N GLU A 6 -4.87 1.34 5.33
CA GLU A 6 -4.54 0.88 6.70
C GLU A 6 -5.77 1.09 7.58
N ASP A 7 -6.26 0.04 8.25
CA ASP A 7 -7.47 0.09 9.06
C ASP A 7 -7.23 0.71 10.43
N GLU A 8 -6.04 0.52 11.02
CA GLU A 8 -5.67 1.17 12.27
C GLU A 8 -5.41 2.67 12.08
N GLU A 9 -6.33 3.52 12.56
CA GLU A 9 -6.27 4.98 12.43
C GLU A 9 -4.93 5.58 12.91
N ILE A 10 -4.45 5.17 14.08
CA ILE A 10 -3.20 5.68 14.66
C ILE A 10 -2.00 5.36 13.76
N LEU A 11 -1.96 4.14 13.22
CA LEU A 11 -0.88 3.71 12.32
C LEU A 11 -0.99 4.40 10.96
N ARG A 12 -2.20 4.50 10.40
CA ARG A 12 -2.47 5.22 9.15
C ARG A 12 -2.00 6.67 9.23
N ASP A 13 -2.33 7.37 10.32
CA ASP A 13 -1.91 8.76 10.56
C ASP A 13 -0.40 8.90 10.70
N LEU A 14 0.25 7.97 11.39
CA LEU A 14 1.70 7.95 11.53
C LEU A 14 2.37 7.76 10.16
N LEU A 15 1.92 6.77 9.38
CA LEU A 15 2.44 6.48 8.05
C LEU A 15 2.22 7.67 7.11
N TYR A 16 1.01 8.24 7.11
CA TYR A 16 0.69 9.44 6.35
C TYR A 16 1.67 10.57 6.67
N LYS A 17 1.89 10.89 7.97
CA LYS A 17 2.83 11.95 8.39
C LYS A 17 4.27 11.66 7.94
N VAL A 18 4.71 10.41 8.04
CA VAL A 18 6.05 9.98 7.61
C VAL A 18 6.23 10.17 6.10
N ILE A 19 5.27 9.69 5.30
CA ILE A 19 5.32 9.76 3.85
C ILE A 19 5.21 11.21 3.39
N ASN A 20 4.22 11.96 3.89
CA ASN A 20 3.94 13.34 3.50
C ASN A 20 5.10 14.30 3.77
N LYS A 21 5.95 14.00 4.77
CA LYS A 21 7.16 14.77 5.07
C LYS A 21 8.17 14.77 3.92
N LYS A 22 8.21 13.70 3.12
CA LYS A 22 9.18 13.53 2.02
C LYS A 22 8.54 13.56 0.63
N TYR A 23 7.31 13.06 0.52
CA TYR A 23 6.53 13.00 -0.72
C TYR A 23 5.26 13.81 -0.49
N SER A 24 5.33 15.11 -0.80
CA SER A 24 4.20 16.03 -0.68
C SER A 24 3.21 15.91 -1.85
N ASP A 25 3.51 15.04 -2.81
CA ASP A 25 2.70 14.72 -3.98
C ASP A 25 1.57 13.78 -3.57
N GLY A 26 0.43 14.34 -3.15
CA GLY A 26 -0.87 13.68 -2.98
C GLY A 26 -0.85 12.28 -2.34
N ILE A 27 -1.33 12.18 -1.10
CA ILE A 27 -1.60 10.88 -0.48
C ILE A 27 -3.10 10.75 -0.33
N ILE A 28 -3.68 9.74 -0.97
CA ILE A 28 -5.05 9.30 -0.71
C ILE A 28 -4.99 8.20 0.33
N THR A 29 -5.89 8.26 1.31
CA THR A 29 -5.97 7.28 2.38
C THR A 29 -7.28 6.49 2.31
N ALA A 30 -7.23 5.23 2.71
CA ALA A 30 -8.40 4.38 2.88
C ALA A 30 -8.28 3.52 4.14
N THR A 31 -9.41 3.09 4.68
CA THR A 31 -9.52 2.40 5.98
C THR A 31 -9.78 0.90 5.88
N ASN A 32 -10.03 0.38 4.68
CA ASN A 32 -10.18 -1.04 4.39
C ASN A 32 -9.99 -1.30 2.89
N GLY A 33 -9.95 -2.57 2.48
CA GLY A 33 -9.73 -2.92 1.08
C GLY A 33 -10.85 -2.48 0.13
N SER A 34 -12.10 -2.42 0.58
CA SER A 34 -13.24 -1.98 -0.24
C SER A 34 -13.09 -0.50 -0.59
N GLU A 35 -12.81 0.34 0.41
CA GLU A 35 -12.52 1.75 0.23
C GLU A 35 -11.25 1.96 -0.62
N GLY A 36 -10.18 1.20 -0.36
CA GLY A 36 -8.95 1.27 -1.13
C GLY A 36 -9.16 0.96 -2.62
N LEU A 37 -9.97 -0.06 -2.94
CA LEU A 37 -10.32 -0.38 -4.32
C LEU A 37 -11.13 0.75 -4.98
N MET A 38 -12.11 1.32 -4.28
CA MET A 38 -12.90 2.45 -4.79
C MET A 38 -12.04 3.69 -5.05
N GLN A 39 -11.17 4.04 -4.10
CA GLN A 39 -10.23 5.15 -4.25
C GLN A 39 -9.29 4.91 -5.43
N TYR A 40 -8.79 3.68 -5.60
CA TYR A 40 -7.98 3.34 -6.76
C TYR A 40 -8.75 3.55 -8.07
N ILE A 41 -9.97 3.05 -8.19
CA ILE A 41 -10.78 3.18 -9.41
C ILE A 41 -11.02 4.65 -9.76
N ASN A 42 -11.33 5.48 -8.76
CA ASN A 42 -11.61 6.91 -8.95
C ASN A 42 -10.37 7.71 -9.37
N HIS A 43 -9.17 7.26 -9.01
CA HIS A 43 -7.90 7.95 -9.24
C HIS A 43 -6.88 7.09 -10.00
N LYS A 44 -7.36 6.14 -10.82
CA LYS A 44 -6.53 5.08 -11.41
C LYS A 44 -5.38 5.58 -12.28
N ASP A 45 -5.54 6.77 -12.87
CA ASP A 45 -4.57 7.39 -13.77
C ASP A 45 -3.58 8.30 -13.01
N GLU A 46 -3.79 8.49 -11.71
CA GLU A 46 -2.98 9.34 -10.82
C GLU A 46 -2.20 8.53 -9.78
N ILE A 47 -2.70 7.35 -9.37
CA ILE A 47 -2.07 6.50 -8.36
C ILE A 47 -0.99 5.61 -9.00
N ASP A 48 0.26 5.89 -8.66
CA ASP A 48 1.44 5.17 -9.16
C ASP A 48 1.94 4.11 -8.17
N LEU A 49 1.56 4.25 -6.89
CA LEU A 49 2.00 3.40 -5.80
C LEU A 49 0.87 3.16 -4.80
N ILE A 50 0.68 1.89 -4.44
CA ILE A 50 -0.23 1.46 -3.39
C ILE A 50 0.60 0.91 -2.23
N ILE A 51 0.29 1.34 -1.02
CA ILE A 51 0.85 0.83 0.23
C ILE A 51 -0.33 0.34 1.06
N SER A 52 -0.42 -0.97 1.31
CA SER A 52 -1.58 -1.58 1.96
C SER A 52 -1.16 -2.51 3.09
N ASP A 53 -1.88 -2.50 4.21
CA ASP A 53 -1.89 -3.69 5.08
C ASP A 53 -2.55 -4.87 4.35
N ILE A 54 -2.18 -6.08 4.72
CA ILE A 54 -2.84 -7.29 4.23
C ILE A 54 -4.06 -7.62 5.09
N VAL A 55 -3.92 -7.58 6.41
CA VAL A 55 -5.01 -7.98 7.31
C VAL A 55 -5.86 -6.76 7.61
N MET A 56 -7.06 -6.72 7.03
CA MET A 56 -8.03 -5.66 7.23
C MET A 56 -9.44 -6.26 7.32
N PRO A 57 -10.41 -5.56 7.95
CA PRO A 57 -11.80 -5.98 7.91
C PRO A 57 -12.40 -5.89 6.50
N GLU A 58 -13.49 -6.63 6.28
CA GLU A 58 -14.26 -6.68 5.03
C GLU A 58 -13.48 -7.30 3.86
N LEU A 59 -12.71 -6.49 3.13
CA LEU A 59 -11.86 -6.91 2.02
C LEU A 59 -10.40 -6.78 2.44
N ASP A 60 -9.69 -7.92 2.45
CA ASP A 60 -8.28 -7.96 2.78
C ASP A 60 -7.41 -7.31 1.68
N GLY A 61 -6.19 -6.93 2.03
CA GLY A 61 -5.28 -6.24 1.12
C GLY A 61 -4.88 -7.08 -0.09
N ILE A 62 -4.79 -8.41 0.03
CA ILE A 62 -4.44 -9.28 -1.10
C ILE A 62 -5.58 -9.28 -2.11
N SER A 63 -6.81 -9.51 -1.65
CA SER A 63 -8.02 -9.52 -2.48
C SER A 63 -8.26 -8.17 -3.18
N MET A 64 -7.97 -7.07 -2.48
CA MET A 64 -7.97 -5.72 -3.06
C MET A 64 -6.94 -5.59 -4.18
N ILE A 65 -5.68 -5.96 -3.93
CA ILE A 65 -4.60 -5.85 -4.90
C ILE A 65 -4.81 -6.74 -6.12
N GLU A 66 -5.33 -7.96 -5.94
CA GLU A 66 -5.70 -8.84 -7.07
C GLU A 66 -6.78 -8.20 -7.96
N SER A 67 -7.74 -7.50 -7.36
CA SER A 67 -8.78 -6.78 -8.10
C SER A 67 -8.20 -5.59 -8.85
N ILE A 68 -7.29 -4.84 -8.22
CA ILE A 68 -6.59 -3.72 -8.85
C ILE A 68 -5.69 -4.19 -10.01
N LYS A 69 -4.96 -5.29 -9.87
CA LYS A 69 -4.08 -5.80 -10.92
C LYS A 69 -4.82 -6.27 -12.17
N LYS A 70 -6.09 -6.68 -12.05
CA LYS A 70 -6.97 -6.92 -13.22
C LYS A 70 -7.25 -5.66 -14.03
N ILE A 71 -7.15 -4.48 -13.40
CA ILE A 71 -7.34 -3.17 -14.05
C ILE A 71 -6.01 -2.63 -14.55
N ASN A 72 -4.97 -2.69 -13.71
CA ASN A 72 -3.62 -2.23 -14.02
C ASN A 72 -2.59 -3.19 -13.44
N GLN A 73 -2.06 -4.08 -14.29
CA GLN A 73 -1.08 -5.07 -13.89
C GLN A 73 0.25 -4.44 -13.42
N SER A 74 0.56 -3.24 -13.94
CA SER A 74 1.85 -2.55 -13.78
C SER A 74 1.93 -1.62 -12.57
N VAL A 75 0.82 -1.40 -11.84
CA VAL A 75 0.83 -0.54 -10.65
C VAL A 75 1.81 -1.09 -9.60
N ASN A 76 2.58 -0.18 -8.98
CA ASN A 76 3.50 -0.55 -7.92
C ASN A 76 2.73 -0.81 -6.63
N VAL A 77 3.08 -1.89 -5.93
CA VAL A 77 2.41 -2.31 -4.71
C VAL A 77 3.43 -2.67 -3.64
N VAL A 78 3.25 -2.08 -2.46
CA VAL A 78 3.92 -2.44 -1.22
C VAL A 78 2.90 -3.02 -0.27
N LEU A 79 3.12 -4.25 0.17
CA LEU A 79 2.28 -4.89 1.19
C LEU A 79 2.97 -4.80 2.56
N MET A 80 2.18 -4.51 3.59
CA MET A 80 2.58 -4.54 4.99
C MET A 80 1.89 -5.70 5.70
N THR A 81 2.54 -6.30 6.69
CA THR A 81 1.89 -7.36 7.49
C THR A 81 2.41 -7.45 8.91
N GLY A 82 1.57 -7.90 9.84
CA GLY A 82 1.98 -8.39 11.16
C GLY A 82 2.54 -9.82 11.15
N ASN A 83 2.75 -10.38 12.34
CA ASN A 83 3.35 -11.71 12.53
C ASN A 83 2.44 -12.90 12.14
N ASN A 84 1.20 -12.64 11.73
CA ASN A 84 0.16 -13.68 11.57
C ASN A 84 0.02 -14.20 10.13
N ILE A 85 0.83 -13.71 9.19
CA ILE A 85 0.81 -14.18 7.80
C ILE A 85 1.95 -15.16 7.55
N ASP A 86 1.63 -16.25 6.86
CA ASP A 86 2.61 -17.20 6.39
C ASP A 86 3.50 -16.54 5.33
N ILE A 87 4.69 -16.12 5.76
CA ILE A 87 5.73 -15.52 4.93
C ILE A 87 6.26 -16.47 3.85
N ASN A 88 5.95 -17.77 3.91
CA ASN A 88 6.31 -18.71 2.86
C ASN A 88 5.39 -18.61 1.64
N LYS A 89 4.27 -17.88 1.76
CA LYS A 89 3.39 -17.59 0.63
C LYS A 89 4.11 -16.62 -0.30
N ASN A 90 4.29 -17.01 -1.56
CA ASN A 90 4.95 -16.18 -2.56
C ASN A 90 4.02 -15.02 -2.96
N PHE A 91 4.40 -13.80 -2.63
CA PHE A 91 3.66 -12.58 -2.97
C PHE A 91 4.27 -11.81 -4.14
N ASN A 92 5.32 -12.34 -4.78
CA ASN A 92 6.04 -11.64 -5.85
C ASN A 92 5.15 -11.31 -7.05
N ASP A 93 4.09 -12.08 -7.29
CA ASP A 93 3.17 -11.84 -8.40
C ASP A 93 2.18 -10.69 -8.10
N ILE A 94 1.97 -10.35 -6.83
CA ILE A 94 0.98 -9.36 -6.40
C ILE A 94 1.62 -8.08 -5.83
N CYS A 95 2.87 -8.11 -5.37
CA CYS A 95 3.55 -6.93 -4.84
C CYS A 95 5.00 -6.81 -5.27
N ASN A 96 5.48 -5.58 -5.36
CA ASN A 96 6.86 -5.23 -5.66
C ASN A 96 7.74 -5.33 -4.41
N TYR A 97 7.17 -5.08 -3.23
CA TYR A 97 7.88 -5.15 -1.97
C TYR A 97 6.96 -5.56 -0.82
N PHE A 98 7.54 -6.25 0.16
CA PHE A 98 6.85 -6.71 1.35
C PHE A 98 7.53 -6.21 2.61
N ILE A 99 6.79 -5.55 3.49
CA ILE A 99 7.28 -4.97 4.74
C ILE A 99 6.65 -5.71 5.93
N ARG A 100 7.48 -6.23 6.81
CA ARG A 100 7.03 -6.79 8.09
C ARG A 100 6.86 -5.67 9.12
N LYS A 101 5.70 -5.59 9.75
CA LYS A 101 5.40 -4.73 10.89
C LYS A 101 6.16 -5.27 12.14
N PRO A 102 6.71 -4.40 13.01
CA PRO A 102 6.61 -2.95 12.97
C PRO A 102 7.46 -2.31 11.86
N VAL A 103 6.87 -1.40 11.09
CA VAL A 103 7.55 -0.72 9.99
C VAL A 103 8.37 0.46 10.51
N SER A 104 9.67 0.47 10.19
CA SER A 104 10.50 1.64 10.47
C SER A 104 10.26 2.74 9.42
N PRO A 105 10.17 4.03 9.82
CA PRO A 105 10.01 5.14 8.88
C PRO A 105 11.08 5.17 7.79
N ASN A 106 12.34 4.87 8.13
CA ASN A 106 13.45 4.88 7.18
C ASN A 106 13.30 3.79 6.11
N LEU A 107 12.89 2.57 6.50
CA LEU A 107 12.62 1.49 5.56
C LEU A 107 11.49 1.87 4.60
N LEU A 108 10.37 2.38 5.13
CA LEU A 108 9.24 2.80 4.31
C LEU A 108 9.65 3.85 3.27
N LEU A 109 10.35 4.90 3.70
CA LEU A 109 10.80 5.97 2.81
C LEU A 109 11.82 5.49 1.78
N HIS A 110 12.65 4.51 2.12
CA HIS A 110 13.59 3.89 1.19
C HIS A 110 12.87 3.08 0.12
N VAL A 111 11.94 2.21 0.51
CA VAL A 111 11.13 1.40 -0.41
C VAL A 111 10.33 2.28 -1.36
N ILE A 112 9.64 3.32 -0.83
CA ILE A 112 8.93 4.28 -1.67
C ILE A 112 9.89 4.93 -2.65
N SER A 113 11.07 5.35 -2.19
CA SER A 113 12.07 5.98 -3.06
C SER A 113 12.51 5.08 -4.20
N ASP A 114 12.70 3.80 -3.95
CA ASP A 114 13.17 2.86 -4.96
C ASP A 114 12.09 2.55 -6.00
N LEU A 115 10.82 2.56 -5.60
CA LEU A 115 9.69 2.33 -6.51
C LEU A 115 9.26 3.59 -7.28
N THR A 116 9.51 4.79 -6.76
CA THR A 116 9.14 6.06 -7.43
C THR A 116 10.27 6.69 -8.24
N LYS A 117 11.52 6.23 -8.09
CA LYS A 117 12.69 6.72 -8.86
C LYS A 117 12.64 6.42 -10.37
N HIS A 118 11.64 5.69 -10.85
CA HIS A 118 11.57 5.20 -12.24
C HIS A 118 10.38 5.76 -13.03
N SER A 119 9.74 6.81 -12.51
CA SER A 119 8.68 7.57 -13.20
C SER A 119 9.18 8.93 -13.67
#